data_AF-A0A822HN62-F1
#
_entry.id   AF-A0A822HN62-F1
#
_cell.length_a   1.000
_cell.length_b   1.000
_cell.length_c   1.000
_cell.angle_alpha   90.00
_cell.angle_beta   90.00
_cell.angle_gamma   90.00
#
_symmetry.space_group_name_H-M   'P 1'
#
loop_
_entity.id
_entity.type
_entity.pdbx_description
1 polymer ?
#
loop_
_entity_poly.entity_id
_entity_poly.type
_entity_poly.pdbx_seq_one_letter_code
_entity_poly.pdbx_strand_id
1 'polypeptide(L)'
;IAAGGSSMHHVWIASQGSHEIRLYHATHFVCLLETSIRTAVTQKLQTCDDIIRAHKLGCLYVSTLYVCKETLWIGTSSGVILNLTIPQLIDSLSTSTNNK
;
A
#
# COMPACT_ATOMS: atom_id res chain seq x y z
N ILE A 1 -27.00 -8.09 0.89
CA ILE A 1 -26.28 -7.59 -0.30
C ILE A 1 -25.02 -8.43 -0.49
N ALA A 2 -25.06 -9.34 -1.45
CA ALA A 2 -24.00 -10.31 -1.68
C ALA A 2 -22.80 -9.64 -2.35
N ALA A 3 -21.60 -9.98 -1.88
CA ALA A 3 -20.42 -10.07 -2.72
C ALA A 3 -19.71 -11.36 -2.30
N GLY A 4 -20.00 -12.44 -3.02
CA GLY A 4 -19.22 -13.66 -2.98
C GLY A 4 -17.89 -13.43 -3.67
N GLY A 5 -16.83 -13.94 -3.05
CA GLY A 5 -15.44 -13.89 -3.49
C GLY A 5 -14.60 -14.32 -2.29
N SER A 6 -13.62 -15.20 -2.47
CA SER A 6 -12.79 -15.76 -1.41
C SER A 6 -12.32 -14.70 -0.41
N SER A 7 -12.29 -15.06 0.87
CA SER A 7 -11.85 -14.18 1.95
C SER A 7 -10.41 -13.70 1.69
N MET A 8 -10.25 -12.52 1.08
CA MET A 8 -8.95 -11.89 0.84
C MET A 8 -8.34 -11.52 2.20
N HIS A 9 -7.60 -12.45 2.78
CA HIS A 9 -6.82 -12.25 3.98
C HIS A 9 -5.53 -11.50 3.62
N HIS A 10 -5.63 -10.21 3.32
CA HIS A 10 -4.48 -9.38 2.98
C HIS A 10 -4.28 -8.25 3.99
N VAL A 11 -3.02 -7.98 4.33
CA VAL A 11 -2.64 -6.95 5.32
C VAL A 11 -1.65 -6.00 4.68
N TRP A 12 -2.00 -4.72 4.65
CA TRP A 12 -1.06 -3.65 4.30
C TRP A 12 -0.28 -3.23 5.52
N ILE A 13 1.03 -3.13 5.38
CA ILE A 13 1.96 -2.76 6.45
C ILE A 13 2.84 -1.60 5.97
N ALA A 14 2.93 -0.57 6.80
CA ALA A 14 3.95 0.45 6.70
C ALA A 14 4.97 0.25 7.83
N SER A 15 6.25 0.14 7.50
CA SER A 15 7.28 0.05 8.53
C SER A 15 7.50 1.41 9.19
N GLN A 16 7.73 1.43 10.51
CA GLN A 16 7.92 2.68 11.25
C GLN A 16 9.07 3.50 10.65
N GLY A 17 8.82 4.79 10.40
CA GLY A 17 9.82 5.69 9.83
C GLY A 17 10.20 5.41 8.38
N SER A 18 9.52 4.45 7.72
CA SER A 18 9.76 4.12 6.32
C SER A 18 8.71 4.75 5.40
N HIS A 19 9.12 4.97 4.16
CA HIS A 19 8.28 5.39 3.04
C HIS A 19 7.93 4.19 2.12
N GLU A 20 8.25 2.98 2.56
CA GLU A 20 7.87 1.72 1.93
C GLU A 20 6.60 1.18 2.55
N ILE A 21 5.74 0.62 1.69
CA ILE A 21 4.56 -0.14 2.09
C ILE A 21 4.66 -1.55 1.52
N ARG A 22 4.14 -2.51 2.27
CA ARG A 22 4.11 -3.92 1.89
C ARG A 22 2.71 -4.48 2.00
N LEU A 23 2.37 -5.40 1.12
CA LEU A 23 1.15 -6.21 1.17
C LEU A 23 1.53 -7.64 1.52
N TYR A 24 0.93 -8.18 2.58
CA TYR A 24 1.14 -9.56 3.00
C TYR A 24 -0.15 -10.36 2.87
N HIS A 25 -0.01 -11.65 2.55
CA HIS A 25 -1.06 -12.62 2.83
C HIS A 25 -1.08 -12.93 4.33
N ALA A 26 -2.21 -12.75 5.01
CA ALA A 26 -2.31 -12.81 6.47
C ALA A 26 -2.07 -14.21 7.04
N THR A 27 -2.48 -15.26 6.33
CA THR A 27 -2.34 -16.66 6.80
C THR A 27 -0.96 -17.26 6.50
N HIS A 28 -0.44 -17.02 5.29
CA HIS A 28 0.84 -17.58 4.85
C HIS A 28 2.04 -16.71 5.22
N PHE A 29 1.82 -15.48 5.69
CA PHE A 29 2.85 -14.49 6.02
C PHE A 29 3.83 -14.21 4.86
N VAL A 30 3.36 -14.37 3.62
CA VAL A 30 4.14 -14.12 2.40
C VAL A 30 3.96 -12.66 1.97
N CYS A 31 5.05 -11.97 1.67
CA CYS A 31 5.03 -10.64 1.06
C CYS A 31 4.64 -10.78 -0.42
N LEU A 32 3.51 -10.18 -0.80
CA LEU A 32 2.97 -10.21 -2.16
C LEU A 32 3.40 -9.01 -2.98
N LEU A 33 3.55 -7.86 -2.33
CA LEU A 33 3.95 -6.61 -2.97
C LEU A 33 4.76 -5.77 -2.00
N GLU A 34 5.81 -5.15 -2.51
CA GLU A 34 6.58 -4.12 -1.83
C GLU A 34 6.74 -2.93 -2.77
N THR A 35 6.40 -1.74 -2.28
CA THR A 35 6.48 -0.54 -3.11
C THR A 35 6.78 0.71 -2.27
N SER A 36 7.40 1.69 -2.91
CA SER A 36 7.80 2.95 -2.30
C SER A 36 6.85 4.06 -2.74
N ILE A 37 6.34 4.82 -1.77
CA ILE A 37 5.48 5.99 -2.04
C ILE A 37 6.27 7.24 -2.44
N ARG A 38 7.61 7.21 -2.37
CA ARG A 38 8.47 8.38 -2.59
C ARG A 38 8.24 9.03 -3.94
N THR A 39 8.16 8.24 -5.01
CA THR A 39 7.95 8.78 -6.37
C THR A 39 6.62 9.53 -6.48
N ALA A 40 5.55 8.96 -5.92
CA ALA A 40 4.23 9.59 -5.92
C ALA A 40 4.22 10.89 -5.10
N VAL A 41 4.90 10.91 -3.93
CA VAL A 41 5.05 12.14 -3.13
C VAL A 41 5.90 13.18 -3.85
N THR A 42 7.02 12.80 -4.47
CA THR A 42 7.86 13.71 -5.25
C THR A 42 7.05 14.40 -6.35
N GLN A 43 6.22 13.65 -7.08
CA GLN A 43 5.33 14.21 -8.09
C GLN A 43 4.31 15.20 -7.49
N LYS A 44 3.76 14.90 -6.31
CA LYS A 44 2.84 15.81 -5.61
C LYS A 44 3.53 17.08 -5.09
N LEU A 45 4.83 17.04 -4.88
CA LEU A 45 5.65 18.17 -4.42
C LEU A 45 6.37 18.90 -5.57
N GLN A 46 6.08 18.59 -6.83
CA GLN A 46 6.78 19.16 -7.99
C GLN A 46 6.71 20.69 -8.08
N THR A 47 5.64 21.30 -7.54
CA THR A 47 5.45 22.75 -7.54
C THR A 47 6.14 23.44 -6.36
N CYS A 48 6.68 22.69 -5.40
CA CYS A 48 7.49 23.24 -4.34
C CYS A 48 8.90 23.53 -4.84
N ASP A 49 9.52 24.57 -4.28
CA ASP A 49 10.94 24.85 -4.44
C ASP A 49 11.79 23.62 -4.05
N ASP A 50 12.94 23.47 -4.72
CA ASP A 50 13.83 22.32 -4.57
C ASP A 50 14.33 22.13 -3.13
N ILE A 51 14.57 23.22 -2.39
CA ILE A 51 15.01 23.17 -0.99
C ILE A 51 13.88 22.64 -0.10
N ILE A 52 12.66 23.15 -0.29
CA ILE A 52 11.48 22.71 0.48
C ILE A 52 11.16 21.25 0.15
N ARG A 53 11.24 20.87 -1.13
CA ARG A 53 11.00 19.51 -1.61
C ARG A 53 12.02 18.55 -1.01
N ALA A 54 13.32 18.90 -1.02
CA ALA A 54 14.37 18.09 -0.43
C ALA A 54 14.16 17.88 1.08
N HIS A 55 13.78 18.92 1.83
CA HIS A 55 13.48 18.80 3.26
C HIS A 55 12.30 17.86 3.52
N LYS A 56 11.18 18.04 2.79
CA LYS A 56 10.00 17.18 2.91
C LYS A 56 10.29 15.72 2.55
N LEU A 57 11.12 15.48 1.52
CA LEU A 57 11.49 14.13 1.06
C LEU A 57 12.56 13.46 1.94
N GLY A 58 13.43 14.23 2.60
CA GLY A 58 14.47 13.72 3.50
C GLY A 58 13.89 13.09 4.76
N CYS A 59 12.77 13.62 5.26
CA CYS A 59 12.06 13.11 6.43
C CYS A 59 10.76 12.39 6.06
N LEU A 60 10.63 11.89 4.83
CA LEU A 60 9.42 11.23 4.35
C LEU A 60 9.24 9.85 5.00
N TYR A 61 8.08 9.64 5.61
CA TYR A 61 7.59 8.34 6.05
C TYR A 61 6.07 8.25 5.94
N VAL A 62 5.54 7.03 5.96
CA VAL A 62 4.09 6.77 6.03
C VAL A 62 3.64 6.92 7.47
N SER A 63 2.74 7.86 7.73
CA SER A 63 2.18 8.12 9.06
C SER A 63 0.85 7.42 9.30
N THR A 64 0.12 7.07 8.24
CA THR A 64 -1.20 6.44 8.35
C THR A 64 -1.50 5.58 7.13
N LEU A 65 -2.09 4.41 7.36
CA LEU A 65 -2.74 3.60 6.34
C LEU A 65 -4.21 3.43 6.71
N TYR A 66 -5.10 3.57 5.75
CA TYR A 66 -6.53 3.32 5.93
C TYR A 66 -7.11 2.65 4.69
N VAL A 67 -7.80 1.53 4.89
CA VAL A 67 -8.48 0.82 3.80
C VAL A 67 -9.98 1.05 3.92
N CYS A 68 -10.59 1.51 2.83
CA CYS A 68 -12.05 1.62 2.73
C CYS A 68 -12.48 1.14 1.35
N LYS A 69 -13.33 0.10 1.34
CA LYS A 69 -13.77 -0.59 0.11
C LYS A 69 -12.54 -1.03 -0.72
N GLU A 70 -12.42 -0.55 -1.94
CA GLU A 70 -11.36 -0.89 -2.90
C GLU A 70 -10.24 0.17 -2.92
N THR A 71 -10.15 1.00 -1.89
CA THR A 71 -9.18 2.11 -1.86
C THR A 71 -8.29 2.03 -0.62
N LEU A 72 -6.99 2.03 -0.88
CA LEU A 72 -5.95 2.23 0.13
C LEU A 72 -5.60 3.72 0.19
N TRP A 73 -5.79 4.32 1.36
CA TRP A 73 -5.39 5.68 1.68
C TRP A 73 -4.09 5.68 2.45
N ILE A 74 -3.17 6.55 2.04
CA ILE A 74 -1.83 6.65 2.63
C ILE A 74 -1.61 8.10 3.06
N GLY A 75 -1.49 8.30 4.37
CA GLY A 75 -1.04 9.54 4.97
C GLY A 75 0.48 9.56 5.08
N THR A 76 1.10 10.70 4.75
CA THR A 76 2.56 10.86 4.76
C THR A 76 3.00 12.03 5.63
N SER A 77 4.22 11.96 6.17
CA SER A 77 4.80 13.04 6.99
C SER A 77 4.97 14.38 6.25
N SER A 78 5.01 14.37 4.91
CA SER A 78 5.12 15.58 4.10
C SER A 78 3.80 16.34 3.92
N GLY A 79 2.69 15.83 4.47
CA GLY A 79 1.35 16.40 4.35
C GLY A 79 0.63 16.02 3.04
N VAL A 80 1.13 15.01 2.31
CA VAL A 80 0.52 14.49 1.09
C VAL A 80 -0.33 13.27 1.43
N ILE A 81 -1.57 13.24 0.92
CA ILE A 81 -2.45 12.07 0.98
C ILE A 81 -2.45 11.39 -0.39
N LEU A 82 -2.13 10.11 -0.43
CA LEU A 82 -2.21 9.28 -1.63
C LEU A 82 -3.41 8.32 -1.53
N ASN A 83 -3.97 7.97 -2.68
CA ASN A 83 -4.95 6.91 -2.80
C ASN A 83 -4.52 5.94 -3.89
N LEU A 84 -4.68 4.64 -3.63
CA LEU A 84 -4.41 3.55 -4.56
C LEU A 84 -5.65 2.66 -4.64
N THR A 85 -6.05 2.30 -5.85
CA THR A 85 -7.07 1.27 -6.06
C THR A 85 -6.45 -0.08 -5.73
N ILE A 86 -7.08 -0.84 -4.83
CA ILE A 86 -6.65 -2.17 -4.44
C ILE A 86 -7.07 -3.13 -5.56
N PRO A 87 -6.12 -3.83 -6.22
CA PRO A 87 -6.48 -4.85 -7.19
C PRO A 87 -7.28 -5.95 -6.49
N GLN A 88 -8.39 -6.37 -7.09
CA GLN A 88 -9.08 -7.59 -6.70
C GLN A 88 -8.14 -8.76 -7.01
N LEU A 89 -7.39 -9.25 -6.01
CA LEU A 89 -6.55 -10.44 -6.18
C LEU A 89 -7.51 -11.63 -6.21
N ILE A 90 -7.60 -12.28 -7.36
CA ILE A 90 -8.31 -13.54 -7.51
C ILE A 90 -7.41 -14.61 -6.88
N ASP A 91 -7.83 -15.23 -5.79
CA ASP A 91 -7.10 -16.32 -5.14
C ASP A 91 -7.03 -17.53 -6.10
N SER A 92 -6.02 -17.59 -6.95
CA SER A 92 -5.73 -18.78 -7.77
C SER A 92 -5.00 -19.88 -6.99
N LEU A 93 -4.80 -19.70 -5.67
CA LEU A 93 -4.11 -20.65 -4.79
C LEU A 93 -5.01 -21.68 -4.10
N SER A 94 -6.34 -21.67 -4.33
CA SER A 94 -7.26 -22.67 -3.75
C SER A 94 -7.59 -23.86 -4.67
N THR A 95 -6.76 -24.17 -5.67
CA THR A 95 -6.93 -25.37 -6.52
C THR A 95 -5.61 -26.08 -6.80
N SER A 96 -5.01 -26.64 -5.75
CA SER A 96 -4.19 -27.85 -5.88
C SER A 96 -4.49 -28.80 -4.73
N THR A 97 -5.67 -29.41 -4.79
CA THR A 97 -6.02 -30.61 -4.01
C THR A 97 -6.99 -31.39 -4.89
N ASN A 98 -6.61 -32.55 -5.42
CA ASN A 98 -7.59 -33.39 -6.13
C ASN A 98 -7.27 -34.04 -7.48
N ASN A 99 -6.06 -34.49 -7.85
CA ASN A 99 -5.95 -35.30 -9.07
C ASN A 99 -4.81 -36.36 -9.11
N LYS A 100 -5.13 -37.55 -8.58
CA LYS A 100 -4.60 -38.90 -8.89
C LYS A 100 -3.35 -39.41 -8.16
#